data_AF-A0A0D0E3R3-F1
#
_entry.id   AF-A0A0D0E3R3-F1
#
_cell.length_a   1.000
_cell.length_b   1.000
_cell.length_c   1.000
_cell.angle_alpha   90.00
_cell.angle_beta   90.00
_cell.angle_gamma   90.00
#
_symmetry.space_group_name_H-M   'P 1'
#
loop_
_entity.id
_entity.type
_entity.pdbx_description
1 polymer ?
#
loop_
_entity_poly.entity_id
_entity_poly.type
_entity_poly.pdbx_seq_one_letter_code
_entity_poly.pdbx_strand_id
1 'polypeptide(L)'
;MNVFNQNWGVEEMVAFIGFAVDEVVQHCGWVHNGMVCNTPVRTKDFNAHLRTHHGVNSDTVHHQCLWYGCNAHPTTKAGLERHVNEQHIPGTWACPMCPETFTMKATLRTHLNERCPGTGY
;
A
#
# COMPACT_ATOMS: atom_id res chain seq x y z
N MET A 1 -16.36 30.81 -22.24
CA MET A 1 -16.06 30.28 -20.89
C MET A 1 -15.39 28.94 -21.08
N ASN A 2 -14.06 28.87 -20.95
CA ASN A 2 -13.33 27.61 -21.03
C ASN A 2 -13.03 27.20 -19.58
N VAL A 3 -13.88 26.34 -19.00
CA VAL A 3 -13.87 26.02 -17.56
C VAL A 3 -13.09 24.73 -17.26
N PHE A 4 -12.21 24.30 -18.16
CA PHE A 4 -11.39 23.11 -17.94
C PHE A 4 -9.91 23.48 -17.90
N ASN A 5 -9.48 24.03 -16.75
CA ASN A 5 -8.07 24.01 -16.38
C ASN A 5 -7.75 22.60 -15.87
N GLN A 6 -7.56 21.64 -16.79
CA GLN A 6 -7.27 20.23 -16.45
C GLN A 6 -5.78 19.97 -16.17
N ASN A 7 -5.08 20.91 -15.54
CA ASN A 7 -3.78 20.62 -14.95
C ASN A 7 -4.00 20.12 -13.52
N TRP A 8 -4.33 18.84 -13.39
CA TRP A 8 -4.40 18.18 -12.09
C TRP A 8 -3.03 18.25 -11.41
N GLY A 9 -2.97 18.70 -10.17
CA GLY A 9 -1.74 18.67 -9.39
C GLY A 9 -1.34 17.23 -9.06
N VAL A 10 -0.04 17.00 -8.83
CA VAL A 10 0.49 15.67 -8.44
C VAL A 10 -0.26 15.08 -7.25
N GLU A 11 -0.59 15.90 -6.24
CA GLU A 11 -1.34 15.44 -5.07
C GLU A 11 -2.79 15.04 -5.39
N GLU A 12 -3.43 15.68 -6.37
CA GLU A 12 -4.79 15.32 -6.78
C GLU A 12 -4.80 13.99 -7.55
N MET A 13 -3.81 13.80 -8.44
CA MET A 13 -3.61 12.51 -9.13
C MET A 13 -3.38 11.37 -8.14
N VAL A 14 -2.49 11.60 -7.17
CA VAL A 14 -2.16 10.63 -6.12
C VAL A 14 -3.36 10.35 -5.21
N ALA A 15 -4.16 11.37 -4.88
CA ALA A 15 -5.37 11.20 -4.08
C ALA A 15 -6.43 10.37 -4.82
N PHE A 16 -6.67 10.65 -6.10
CA PHE A 16 -7.61 9.91 -6.94
C PHE A 16 -7.27 8.41 -6.99
N ILE A 17 -6.01 8.08 -7.27
CA ILE A 17 -5.53 6.69 -7.29
C ILE A 17 -5.63 6.07 -5.90
N GLY A 18 -5.31 6.84 -4.86
CA GLY A 18 -5.43 6.41 -3.47
C GLY A 18 -6.83 5.93 -3.11
N PHE A 19 -7.88 6.65 -3.50
CA PHE A 19 -9.26 6.21 -3.26
C PHE A 19 -9.57 4.84 -3.89
N ALA A 20 -9.08 4.59 -5.11
CA ALA A 20 -9.28 3.31 -5.78
C ALA A 20 -8.53 2.18 -5.06
N VAL A 21 -7.26 2.41 -4.69
CA VAL A 21 -6.42 1.42 -3.99
C VAL A 21 -6.98 1.09 -2.60
N ASP A 22 -7.45 2.10 -1.87
CA ASP A 22 -7.94 1.98 -0.50
C ASP A 22 -9.18 1.09 -0.37
N GLU A 23 -10.03 1.06 -1.41
CA GLU A 23 -11.26 0.24 -1.44
C GLU A 23 -11.04 -1.19 -1.94
N VAL A 24 -9.85 -1.52 -2.46
CA VAL A 24 -9.54 -2.91 -2.86
C VAL A 24 -9.61 -3.81 -1.63
N VAL A 25 -10.39 -4.89 -1.73
CA VAL A 25 -10.49 -5.91 -0.68
C VAL A 25 -9.44 -6.98 -0.92
N GLN A 26 -8.63 -7.24 0.10
CA GLN A 26 -7.59 -8.26 0.14
C GLN A 26 -7.89 -9.30 1.21
N HIS A 27 -7.37 -10.52 1.06
CA HIS A 27 -7.56 -11.57 2.07
C HIS A 27 -6.29 -11.73 2.90
N CYS A 28 -6.44 -11.76 4.22
CA CYS A 28 -5.30 -11.90 5.13
C CYS A 28 -4.68 -13.30 5.09
N GLY A 29 -3.43 -13.40 4.67
CA GLY A 29 -2.68 -14.66 4.62
C GLY A 29 -1.91 -15.00 5.89
N TRP A 30 -2.16 -14.29 6.99
CA TRP A 30 -1.50 -14.55 8.28
C TRP A 30 -1.84 -15.95 8.82
N VAL A 31 -0.86 -16.66 9.38
CA VAL A 31 -1.03 -18.00 9.92
C VAL A 31 -0.92 -18.00 11.44
N HIS A 32 -1.90 -18.62 12.11
CA HIS A 32 -1.87 -18.89 13.54
C HIS A 32 -2.14 -20.38 13.79
N ASN A 33 -1.21 -21.09 14.45
CA ASN A 33 -1.32 -22.52 14.75
C ASN A 33 -1.71 -23.37 13.51
N GLY A 34 -1.12 -23.06 12.35
CA GLY A 34 -1.38 -23.77 11.09
C GLY A 34 -2.67 -23.38 10.37
N MET A 35 -3.48 -22.47 10.91
CA MET A 35 -4.69 -21.95 10.27
C MET A 35 -4.45 -20.57 9.67
N VAL A 36 -4.89 -20.37 8.42
CA VAL A 36 -4.82 -19.08 7.72
C VAL A 36 -5.99 -18.20 8.16
N CYS A 37 -5.73 -16.92 8.42
CA CYS A 37 -6.72 -15.93 8.85
C CYS A 37 -7.86 -15.76 7.83
N ASN A 38 -7.52 -15.57 6.55
CA ASN A 38 -8.42 -15.41 5.40
C ASN A 38 -9.54 -14.37 5.54
N THR A 39 -9.44 -13.46 6.52
CA THR A 39 -10.42 -12.38 6.69
C THR A 39 -10.31 -11.41 5.50
N PRO A 40 -11.43 -11.05 4.84
CA PRO A 40 -11.42 -10.00 3.82
C PRO A 40 -11.29 -8.62 4.50
N VAL A 41 -10.31 -7.83 4.06
CA VAL A 41 -9.98 -6.53 4.64
C VAL A 41 -9.69 -5.55 3.49
N ARG A 42 -10.25 -4.34 3.55
CA ARG A 42 -9.89 -3.27 2.61
C ARG A 42 -8.43 -2.85 2.82
N THR A 43 -7.72 -2.50 1.76
CA THR A 43 -6.31 -2.07 1.83
C THR A 43 -6.08 -1.00 2.90
N LYS A 44 -6.95 0.02 2.97
CA LYS A 44 -6.85 1.10 3.96
C LYS A 44 -6.95 0.64 5.42
N ASP A 45 -7.65 -0.47 5.66
CA ASP A 45 -7.95 -1.00 6.99
C ASP A 45 -6.93 -2.06 7.44
N PHE A 46 -6.00 -2.47 6.56
CA PHE A 46 -5.14 -3.62 6.80
C PHE A 46 -4.16 -3.41 7.97
N ASN A 47 -3.59 -2.21 8.12
CA ASN A 47 -2.72 -1.91 9.26
C ASN A 47 -3.50 -1.98 10.58
N ALA A 48 -4.77 -1.54 10.59
CA ALA A 48 -5.63 -1.68 11.77
C ALA A 48 -5.94 -3.15 12.06
N HIS A 49 -6.19 -3.96 11.02
CA HIS A 49 -6.37 -5.41 11.15
C HIS A 49 -5.12 -6.08 11.75
N LEU A 50 -3.90 -5.78 11.26
CA LEU A 50 -2.67 -6.34 11.82
C LEU A 50 -2.50 -6.02 13.32
N ARG A 51 -2.77 -4.77 13.71
CA ARG A 51 -2.66 -4.31 15.10
C ARG A 51 -3.64 -5.01 16.03
N THR A 52 -4.90 -5.11 15.60
CA THR A 52 -6.01 -5.54 16.45
C THR A 52 -6.25 -7.05 16.43
N HIS A 53 -5.96 -7.71 15.30
CA HIS A 53 -6.23 -9.13 15.09
C HIS A 53 -4.96 -9.99 15.20
N HIS A 54 -3.78 -9.43 14.89
CA HIS A 54 -2.51 -10.17 14.88
C HIS A 54 -1.46 -9.64 15.88
N GLY A 55 -1.81 -8.65 16.70
CA GLY A 55 -0.96 -8.17 17.79
C GLY A 55 0.25 -7.33 17.36
N VAL A 56 0.26 -6.82 16.13
CA VAL A 56 1.34 -5.96 15.61
C VAL A 56 1.18 -4.53 16.14
N ASN A 57 1.34 -4.33 17.46
CA ASN A 57 0.93 -3.08 18.12
C ASN A 57 2.06 -2.32 18.86
N SER A 58 3.26 -2.90 18.96
CA SER A 58 4.41 -2.30 19.67
C SER A 58 5.56 -1.92 18.74
N ASP A 59 6.09 -0.71 18.88
CA ASP A 59 7.29 -0.26 18.14
C ASP A 59 8.61 -0.62 18.86
N THR A 60 8.55 -1.07 20.12
CA THR A 60 9.73 -1.46 20.92
C THR A 60 10.07 -2.95 20.81
N VAL A 61 9.17 -3.75 20.22
CA VAL A 61 9.35 -5.18 19.99
C VAL A 61 9.40 -5.44 18.49
N HIS A 62 10.30 -6.32 18.07
CA HIS A 62 10.36 -6.75 16.68
C HIS A 62 9.28 -7.81 16.43
N HIS A 63 8.53 -7.65 15.35
CA HIS A 63 7.46 -8.55 14.92
C HIS A 63 7.91 -9.38 13.74
N GLN A 64 7.65 -10.68 13.80
CA GLN A 64 7.82 -11.60 12.68
C GLN A 64 6.60 -11.51 11.75
N CYS A 65 6.80 -11.48 10.44
CA CYS A 65 5.72 -11.70 9.49
C CYS A 65 5.35 -13.18 9.50
N LEU A 66 4.10 -13.51 9.83
CA LEU A 66 3.58 -14.88 9.80
C LEU A 66 2.66 -15.12 8.62
N TRP A 67 2.81 -14.35 7.54
CA TRP A 67 2.12 -14.62 6.29
C TRP A 67 2.55 -15.98 5.73
N TYR A 68 1.62 -16.74 5.17
CA TYR A 68 1.90 -18.05 4.59
C TYR A 68 3.07 -17.99 3.59
N GLY A 69 4.15 -18.70 3.89
CA GLY A 69 5.35 -18.76 3.05
C GLY A 69 6.31 -17.57 3.17
N CYS A 70 6.08 -16.62 4.09
CA CYS A 70 6.96 -15.48 4.29
C CYS A 70 8.06 -15.78 5.32
N ASN A 71 9.31 -15.45 4.97
CA ASN A 71 10.50 -15.62 5.82
C ASN A 71 11.23 -14.29 6.06
N ALA A 72 10.52 -13.16 6.02
CA ALA A 72 11.11 -11.85 6.29
C ALA A 72 11.68 -11.78 7.70
N HIS A 73 12.81 -11.09 7.88
CA HIS A 73 13.38 -10.90 9.21
C HIS A 73 12.45 -10.08 10.12
N PRO A 74 12.43 -10.35 11.44
CA PRO A 74 11.69 -9.55 12.39
C PRO A 74 12.06 -8.07 12.27
N THR A 75 11.06 -7.19 12.31
CA THR A 75 11.24 -5.74 12.15
C THR A 75 10.31 -4.97 13.08
N THR A 76 10.49 -3.66 13.18
CA THR A 76 9.59 -2.80 13.97
C THR A 76 8.16 -2.88 13.43
N LYS A 77 7.16 -2.52 14.23
CA LYS A 77 5.76 -2.47 13.78
C LYS A 77 5.59 -1.67 12.47
N ALA A 78 6.15 -0.45 12.41
CA ALA A 78 6.10 0.35 11.19
C ALA A 78 6.77 -0.34 9.98
N GLY A 79 7.90 -1.03 10.23
CA GLY A 79 8.58 -1.83 9.21
C GLY A 79 7.73 -3.00 8.72
N LEU A 80 7.02 -3.68 9.63
CA LEU A 80 6.19 -4.84 9.31
C LEU A 80 4.91 -4.41 8.56
N GLU A 81 4.26 -3.32 8.98
CA GLU A 81 3.13 -2.74 8.27
C GLU A 81 3.52 -2.40 6.83
N ARG A 82 4.67 -1.74 6.63
CA ARG A 82 5.19 -1.46 5.29
C ARG A 82 5.48 -2.73 4.50
N HIS A 83 6.15 -3.71 5.11
CA HIS A 83 6.44 -5.00 4.48
C HIS A 83 5.17 -5.70 3.98
N VAL A 84 4.13 -5.79 4.82
CA VAL A 84 2.85 -6.40 4.44
C VAL A 84 2.24 -5.65 3.25
N ASN A 85 2.21 -4.31 3.30
CA ASN A 85 1.69 -3.48 2.21
C ASN A 85 2.44 -3.68 0.89
N GLU A 86 3.75 -3.86 0.93
CA GLU A 86 4.57 -4.02 -0.28
C GLU A 86 4.55 -5.45 -0.85
N GLN A 87 4.51 -6.47 0.02
CA GLN A 87 4.76 -7.86 -0.38
C GLN A 87 3.49 -8.72 -0.44
N HIS A 88 2.45 -8.35 0.29
CA HIS A 88 1.31 -9.21 0.53
C HIS A 88 -0.02 -8.58 0.12
N ILE A 89 -0.12 -7.25 0.17
CA ILE A 89 -1.28 -6.49 -0.31
C ILE A 89 -0.85 -5.34 -1.25
N PRO A 90 -0.01 -5.63 -2.27
CA PRO A 90 0.53 -4.58 -3.11
C PRO A 90 -0.59 -3.78 -3.78
N GLY A 91 -0.61 -2.47 -3.52
CA GLY A 91 -1.46 -1.55 -4.24
C GLY A 91 -0.94 -1.34 -5.66
N THR A 92 -1.84 -1.20 -6.64
CA THR A 92 -1.48 -0.79 -8.00
C THR A 92 -1.60 0.72 -8.13
N TRP A 93 -0.46 1.41 -8.16
CA TRP A 93 -0.37 2.85 -8.31
C TRP A 93 0.02 3.19 -9.75
N ALA A 94 -0.95 3.16 -10.67
CA ALA A 94 -0.71 3.45 -12.08
C ALA A 94 -0.56 4.96 -12.32
N CYS A 95 0.45 5.38 -13.08
CA CYS A 95 0.55 6.76 -13.53
C CYS A 95 -0.61 7.09 -14.50
N PRO A 96 -1.34 8.20 -14.32
CA PRO A 96 -2.43 8.54 -15.23
C PRO A 96 -1.93 9.16 -16.55
N MET A 97 -0.63 9.47 -16.64
CA MET A 97 -0.03 10.20 -17.76
C MET A 97 0.93 9.36 -18.60
N CYS A 98 1.29 8.16 -18.14
CA CYS A 98 2.23 7.27 -18.82
C CYS A 98 1.92 5.80 -18.44
N PRO A 99 2.50 4.80 -19.14
CA PRO A 99 2.19 3.39 -18.88
C PRO A 99 2.87 2.81 -17.62
N GLU A 100 3.64 3.59 -16.86
CA GLU A 100 4.34 3.10 -15.67
C GLU A 100 3.39 2.82 -14.50
N THR A 101 3.67 1.74 -13.77
CA THR A 101 2.92 1.31 -12.59
C THR A 101 3.85 1.09 -11.41
N PHE A 102 3.38 1.45 -10.22
CA PHE A 102 4.16 1.36 -9.00
C PHE A 102 3.43 0.53 -7.93
N THR A 103 4.20 -0.07 -7.01
CA THR A 103 3.65 -0.81 -5.86
C THR A 103 3.35 0.09 -4.67
N MET A 104 3.86 1.33 -4.67
CA MET A 104 3.71 2.27 -3.56
C MET A 104 3.32 3.67 -4.03
N LYS A 105 2.51 4.34 -3.20
CA LYS A 105 2.17 5.77 -3.32
C LYS A 105 3.41 6.67 -3.44
N ALA A 106 4.41 6.40 -2.61
CA ALA A 106 5.62 7.22 -2.54
C ALA A 106 6.41 7.15 -3.85
N THR A 107 6.57 5.96 -4.42
CA THR A 107 7.30 5.78 -5.69
C THR A 107 6.55 6.40 -6.87
N LEU A 108 5.21 6.28 -6.92
CA LEU A 108 4.42 7.01 -7.93
C LEU A 108 4.58 8.53 -7.77
N ARG A 109 4.51 9.06 -6.54
CA ARG A 109 4.66 10.50 -6.29
C ARG A 109 6.03 11.01 -6.77
N THR A 110 7.11 10.31 -6.45
CA THR A 110 8.45 10.65 -6.94
C THR A 110 8.51 10.61 -8.47
N HIS A 111 7.93 9.59 -9.10
CA HIS A 111 7.83 9.53 -10.56
C HIS A 111 7.11 10.76 -11.13
N LEU A 112 5.94 11.12 -10.61
CA LEU A 112 5.15 12.25 -11.09
C LEU A 112 5.89 13.59 -10.97
N ASN A 113 6.71 13.77 -9.93
CA ASN A 113 7.46 14.99 -9.68
C ASN A 113 8.75 15.14 -10.52
N GLU A 114 9.41 14.02 -10.85
CA GLU A 114 10.80 14.08 -11.33
C GLU A 114 11.06 13.35 -12.64
N ARG A 115 10.18 12.42 -13.03
CA ARG A 115 10.47 11.44 -14.10
C ARG A 115 9.34 11.26 -15.10
N CYS A 116 8.16 11.80 -14.83
CA CYS A 116 6.99 11.57 -15.65
C CYS A 116 7.00 12.46 -16.91
N PRO A 117 7.09 11.88 -18.12
CA PRO A 117 7.11 12.66 -19.36
C PRO A 117 5.84 13.51 -19.54
N GLY A 118 4.72 13.05 -18.98
CA GLY A 118 3.44 13.76 -19.04
C GLY A 118 3.28 14.92 -18.05
N THR A 119 4.22 15.12 -17.11
CA THR A 119 4.24 16.32 -16.23
C THR A 119 5.29 17.35 -16.67
N GLY A 120 5.99 17.09 -17.78
CA GLY A 120 6.95 18.03 -18.39
C GLY A 120 8.40 17.84 -17.97
N TYR A 121 8.74 16.68 -17.37
CA TYR A 121 10.10 16.27 -16.98
C TYR A 121 10.64 15.14 -17.85
#